data_AF-A0A7J4GEP0-F1
#
_entry.id   AF-A0A7J4GEP0-F1
#
_cell.length_a   1.000
_cell.length_b   1.000
_cell.length_c   1.000
_cell.angle_alpha   90.00
_cell.angle_beta   90.00
_cell.angle_gamma   90.00
#
_symmetry.space_group_name_H-M   'P 1'
#
loop_
_entity.id
_entity.type
_entity.pdbx_description
1 polymer ?
#
loop_
_entity_poly.entity_id
_entity_poly.type
_entity_poly.pdbx_seq_one_letter_code
_entity_poly.pdbx_strand_id
1 'polypeptide(L)'
;MISNCFEPLYGTRGTALISQSSEDGLKDGWRVASSLKMADERRLERLTSMLKRRGIILPAFEIYGGVSGLIDYGPVGAAMLRRVTQNWLDHWMSQGDIVEIDSPTITPEAVLIASGHVGEFSDLMTECKACSSVFRADHLIEDEHPNADSLGAQEIDGLLGSGITCPSCQESAWTAAQPMNLMFQTSIGAMSSGRTAYMRPETAQGMFMLFPSLYRHFRQRLPFGAVQTGHGYRNEISPRQGMIRLREFNMAELEYFIDPQDPPVGDISKHNEIITLIPDPDGPHSGESRMSFGAALEAGIVRHPTVAWFLARTWDFLVGVGIDPARIRFRQHASTEMAHYAADCW
;
A
#
# COMPACT_ATOMS: atom_id res chain seq x y z
N MET A 1 0.38 -4.23 5.41
CA MET A 1 1.80 -4.14 5.05
C MET A 1 2.56 -4.71 6.23
N ILE A 2 3.28 -5.80 6.06
CA ILE A 2 4.21 -6.32 7.08
C ILE A 2 5.59 -5.90 6.58
N SER A 3 6.16 -4.85 7.17
CA SER A 3 7.50 -4.35 6.82
C SER A 3 8.52 -4.96 7.78
N ASN A 4 9.40 -5.84 7.30
CA ASN A 4 10.43 -6.52 8.11
C ASN A 4 11.83 -6.02 7.70
N CYS A 5 12.63 -5.51 8.64
CA CYS A 5 13.83 -4.71 8.32
C CYS A 5 15.15 -5.37 8.80
N PHE A 6 16.10 -5.63 7.90
CA PHE A 6 17.54 -5.90 8.17
C PHE A 6 18.53 -5.44 7.04
N GLU A 7 19.52 -4.60 7.37
CA GLU A 7 20.70 -4.19 6.53
C GLU A 7 21.78 -5.31 6.44
N PRO A 8 22.71 -5.42 5.43
CA PRO A 8 23.58 -4.34 4.88
C PRO A 8 24.14 -4.40 3.41
N LEU A 9 24.54 -3.21 2.92
CA LEU A 9 25.70 -2.75 2.09
C LEU A 9 26.30 -3.44 0.82
N TYR A 10 26.44 -2.59 -0.23
CA TYR A 10 27.39 -2.52 -1.40
C TYR A 10 27.10 -3.22 -2.76
N GLY A 11 26.89 -2.42 -3.83
CA GLY A 11 27.88 -2.26 -4.93
C GLY A 11 27.62 -2.79 -6.37
N THR A 12 27.34 -1.86 -7.29
CA THR A 12 27.81 -1.71 -8.72
C THR A 12 27.11 -2.37 -9.93
N ARG A 13 26.36 -1.50 -10.65
CA ARG A 13 26.10 -1.23 -12.10
C ARG A 13 26.58 -2.20 -13.22
N GLY A 14 25.66 -2.44 -14.17
CA GLY A 14 25.95 -2.80 -15.57
C GLY A 14 24.78 -2.52 -16.53
N THR A 15 25.01 -1.65 -17.53
CA THR A 15 24.07 -1.22 -18.60
C THR A 15 23.96 -2.22 -19.75
N ALA A 16 22.77 -2.39 -20.35
CA ALA A 16 22.60 -3.05 -21.65
C ALA A 16 21.54 -2.35 -22.54
N LEU A 17 21.89 -2.22 -23.82
CA LEU A 17 21.19 -1.52 -24.92
C LEU A 17 20.03 -2.34 -25.50
N ILE A 18 18.91 -1.69 -25.84
CA ILE A 18 17.74 -2.26 -26.50
C ILE A 18 17.78 -1.95 -28.01
N SER A 19 17.56 -2.97 -28.84
CA SER A 19 17.39 -2.86 -30.30
C SER A 19 15.91 -2.75 -30.69
N GLN A 20 15.66 -1.95 -31.73
CA GLN A 20 14.35 -1.56 -32.26
C GLN A 20 13.62 -2.72 -32.98
N SER A 21 12.29 -2.79 -32.81
CA SER A 21 11.40 -3.57 -33.69
C SER A 21 10.18 -2.72 -34.13
N SER A 22 9.65 -3.07 -35.29
CA SER A 22 8.91 -2.26 -36.28
C SER A 22 7.48 -1.81 -35.92
N GLU A 23 7.11 -0.62 -36.45
CA GLU A 23 5.89 0.18 -36.18
C GLU A 23 4.53 -0.46 -36.53
N ASP A 24 4.46 -1.51 -37.33
CA ASP A 24 3.18 -2.08 -37.78
C ASP A 24 2.51 -3.03 -36.76
N GLY A 25 3.27 -3.61 -35.83
CA GLY A 25 2.73 -4.40 -34.72
C GLY A 25 2.06 -3.57 -33.62
N LEU A 26 2.34 -2.26 -33.58
CA LEU A 26 1.78 -1.35 -32.58
C LEU A 26 0.30 -1.07 -32.85
N LYS A 27 -0.12 -0.78 -34.09
CA LYS A 27 -1.50 -0.30 -34.36
C LYS A 27 -2.60 -1.30 -34.03
N ASP A 28 -2.36 -2.60 -34.22
CA ASP A 28 -3.31 -3.65 -33.85
C ASP A 28 -3.34 -3.91 -32.33
N GLY A 29 -2.19 -3.78 -31.65
CA GLY A 29 -2.09 -3.84 -30.20
C GLY A 29 -2.92 -2.74 -29.51
N TRP A 30 -2.94 -1.52 -30.06
CA TRP A 30 -3.70 -0.39 -29.50
C TRP A 30 -5.22 -0.57 -29.60
N ARG A 31 -5.73 -1.15 -30.70
CA ARG A 31 -7.18 -1.42 -30.85
C ARG A 31 -7.65 -2.53 -29.92
N VAL A 32 -6.85 -3.58 -29.76
CA VAL A 32 -7.14 -4.68 -28.83
C VAL A 32 -7.06 -4.19 -27.39
N ALA A 33 -6.02 -3.43 -27.03
CA ALA A 33 -5.86 -2.83 -25.70
C ALA A 33 -6.99 -1.84 -25.36
N SER A 34 -7.42 -1.01 -26.32
CA SER A 34 -8.55 -0.09 -26.16
C SER A 34 -9.88 -0.83 -25.96
N SER A 35 -10.12 -1.91 -26.71
CA SER A 35 -11.32 -2.74 -26.54
C SER A 35 -11.34 -3.51 -25.22
N LEU A 36 -10.18 -3.94 -24.73
CA LEU A 36 -10.02 -4.59 -23.42
C LEU A 36 -10.25 -3.58 -22.28
N LYS A 37 -9.67 -2.38 -22.36
CA LYS A 37 -9.93 -1.26 -21.41
C LYS A 37 -11.42 -0.96 -21.30
N MET A 38 -12.13 -0.80 -22.43
CA MET A 38 -13.57 -0.54 -22.42
C MET A 38 -14.41 -1.70 -21.86
N ALA A 39 -14.00 -2.95 -22.06
CA ALA A 39 -14.70 -4.10 -21.53
C ALA A 39 -14.56 -4.18 -19.99
N ASP A 40 -13.37 -3.88 -19.47
CA ASP A 40 -13.10 -3.84 -18.03
C ASP A 40 -13.80 -2.67 -17.33
N GLU A 41 -13.87 -1.50 -17.96
CA GLU A 41 -14.64 -0.35 -17.44
C GLU A 41 -16.12 -0.70 -17.25
N ARG A 42 -16.77 -1.28 -18.27
CA ARG A 42 -18.18 -1.70 -18.17
C ARG A 42 -18.39 -2.78 -17.11
N ARG A 43 -17.41 -3.67 -16.93
CA ARG A 43 -17.46 -4.71 -15.89
C ARG A 43 -17.39 -4.08 -14.51
N LEU A 44 -16.48 -3.13 -14.30
CA LEU A 44 -16.33 -2.40 -13.05
C LEU A 44 -17.59 -1.59 -12.72
N GLU A 45 -18.17 -0.89 -13.69
CA GLU A 45 -19.44 -0.17 -13.52
C GLU A 45 -20.58 -1.10 -13.09
N ARG A 46 -20.71 -2.26 -13.75
CA ARG A 46 -21.72 -3.27 -13.39
C ARG A 46 -21.51 -3.81 -11.97
N LEU A 47 -20.25 -4.06 -11.59
CA LEU A 47 -19.89 -4.51 -10.24
C LEU A 47 -20.27 -3.45 -9.20
N THR A 48 -19.82 -2.21 -9.38
CA THR A 48 -20.11 -1.08 -8.49
C THR A 48 -21.62 -0.86 -8.33
N SER A 49 -22.36 -0.88 -9.44
CA SER A 49 -23.82 -0.76 -9.44
C SER A 49 -24.50 -1.89 -8.64
N MET A 50 -23.98 -3.11 -8.73
CA MET A 50 -24.49 -4.27 -8.00
C MET A 50 -24.15 -4.20 -6.51
N LEU A 51 -22.92 -3.82 -6.14
CA LEU A 51 -22.50 -3.62 -4.75
C LEU A 51 -23.37 -2.56 -4.05
N LYS A 52 -23.64 -1.45 -4.74
CA LYS A 52 -24.52 -0.38 -4.25
C LYS A 52 -25.96 -0.86 -4.04
N ARG A 53 -26.58 -1.47 -5.06
CA ARG A 53 -27.96 -1.99 -4.96
C ARG A 53 -28.14 -3.04 -3.87
N ARG A 54 -27.09 -3.82 -3.57
CA ARG A 54 -27.13 -4.86 -2.53
C ARG A 54 -26.80 -4.35 -1.14
N GLY A 55 -26.53 -3.06 -0.97
CA GLY A 55 -26.18 -2.49 0.34
C GLY A 55 -24.83 -2.99 0.85
N ILE A 56 -23.85 -3.17 -0.04
CA ILE A 56 -22.47 -3.56 0.32
C ILE A 56 -21.64 -2.30 0.51
N ILE A 57 -21.39 -1.53 -0.56
CA ILE A 57 -20.61 -0.29 -0.53
C ILE A 57 -21.42 0.80 -1.23
N LEU A 58 -21.44 1.99 -0.63
CA LEU A 58 -22.09 3.18 -1.14
C LEU A 58 -21.12 4.38 -1.08
N PRO A 59 -21.26 5.38 -1.96
CA PRO A 59 -20.54 6.65 -1.81
C PRO A 59 -20.95 7.34 -0.50
N ALA A 60 -19.99 7.77 0.31
CA ALA A 60 -20.32 8.49 1.54
C ALA A 60 -20.95 9.84 1.23
N PHE A 61 -21.92 10.26 2.05
CA PHE A 61 -22.64 11.54 1.92
C PHE A 61 -23.39 11.71 0.58
N GLU A 62 -23.87 10.62 -0.01
CA GLU A 62 -24.48 10.62 -1.35
C GLU A 62 -25.59 11.67 -1.53
N ILE A 63 -26.47 11.85 -0.53
CA ILE A 63 -27.57 12.83 -0.59
C ILE A 63 -27.10 14.30 -0.59
N TYR A 64 -25.82 14.54 -0.26
CA TYR A 64 -25.17 15.85 -0.29
C TYR A 64 -24.22 16.03 -1.48
N GLY A 65 -24.26 15.11 -2.46
CA GLY A 65 -23.39 15.14 -3.64
C GLY A 65 -22.17 14.22 -3.54
N GLY A 66 -21.96 13.59 -2.38
CA GLY A 66 -20.89 12.64 -2.14
C GLY A 66 -19.51 13.27 -1.93
N VAL A 67 -18.59 12.50 -1.36
CA VAL A 67 -17.18 12.89 -1.21
C VAL A 67 -16.28 11.79 -1.77
N SER A 68 -15.49 12.12 -2.80
CA SER A 68 -14.55 11.17 -3.40
C SER A 68 -13.56 10.63 -2.38
N GLY A 69 -13.35 9.31 -2.40
CA GLY A 69 -12.45 8.61 -1.48
C GLY A 69 -13.07 8.30 -0.11
N LEU A 70 -14.33 8.65 0.13
CA LEU A 70 -15.08 8.24 1.32
C LEU A 70 -16.25 7.34 0.92
N ILE A 71 -16.49 6.31 1.72
CA ILE A 71 -17.48 5.27 1.45
C ILE A 71 -18.27 4.92 2.70
N ASP A 72 -19.51 4.49 2.50
CA ASP A 72 -20.35 3.89 3.52
C ASP A 72 -20.49 2.38 3.26
N TYR A 73 -20.31 1.58 4.30
CA TYR A 73 -20.66 0.17 4.26
C TYR A 73 -22.14 0.01 4.61
N GLY A 74 -22.95 -0.45 3.64
CA GLY A 74 -24.37 -0.73 3.87
C GLY A 74 -24.59 -1.96 4.77
N PRO A 75 -25.84 -2.38 5.03
CA PRO A 75 -26.14 -3.46 5.98
C PRO A 75 -25.40 -4.78 5.71
N VAL A 76 -25.26 -5.15 4.42
CA VAL A 76 -24.52 -6.36 4.03
C VAL A 76 -23.02 -6.13 4.13
N GLY A 77 -22.54 -4.99 3.65
CA GLY A 77 -21.13 -4.64 3.68
C GLY A 77 -20.56 -4.54 5.09
N ALA A 78 -21.30 -3.94 6.02
CA ALA A 78 -20.89 -3.82 7.41
C ALA A 78 -20.78 -5.20 8.10
N ALA A 79 -21.69 -6.13 7.77
CA ALA A 79 -21.59 -7.51 8.25
C ALA A 79 -20.41 -8.27 7.63
N MET A 80 -20.12 -8.04 6.34
CA MET A 80 -18.96 -8.62 5.65
C MET A 80 -17.66 -8.09 6.25
N LEU A 81 -17.52 -6.78 6.39
CA LEU A 81 -16.35 -6.12 6.97
C LEU A 81 -16.04 -6.72 8.35
N ARG A 82 -17.04 -6.74 9.26
CA ARG A 82 -16.86 -7.32 10.60
C ARG A 82 -16.39 -8.77 10.56
N ARG A 83 -16.95 -9.60 9.67
CA ARG A 83 -16.57 -11.02 9.55
C ARG A 83 -15.16 -11.20 9.02
N VAL A 84 -14.76 -10.41 8.02
CA VAL A 84 -13.40 -10.44 7.47
C VAL A 84 -12.39 -9.97 8.53
N THR A 85 -12.69 -8.88 9.24
CA THR A 85 -11.84 -8.39 10.34
C THR A 85 -11.70 -9.44 11.45
N GLN A 86 -12.80 -10.05 11.88
CA GLN A 86 -12.75 -11.10 12.91
C GLN A 86 -11.93 -12.31 12.43
N ASN A 87 -12.13 -12.75 11.19
CA ASN A 87 -11.37 -13.87 10.65
C ASN A 87 -9.86 -13.57 10.56
N TRP A 88 -9.50 -12.33 10.22
CA TRP A 88 -8.11 -11.88 10.23
C TRP A 88 -7.51 -11.89 11.64
N LEU A 89 -8.25 -11.36 12.63
CA LEU A 89 -7.84 -11.37 14.04
C LEU A 89 -7.64 -12.82 14.53
N ASP A 90 -8.64 -13.67 14.34
CA ASP A 90 -8.59 -15.08 14.73
C ASP A 90 -7.41 -15.80 14.07
N HIS A 91 -7.16 -15.53 12.78
CA HIS A 91 -6.04 -16.10 12.04
C HIS A 91 -4.71 -15.73 12.70
N TRP A 92 -4.41 -14.45 12.91
CA TRP A 92 -3.09 -14.07 13.43
C TRP A 92 -2.92 -14.43 14.91
N MET A 93 -3.95 -14.22 15.73
CA MET A 93 -3.90 -14.53 17.17
C MET A 93 -3.86 -16.04 17.45
N SER A 94 -4.22 -16.91 16.50
CA SER A 94 -4.11 -18.37 16.69
C SER A 94 -2.68 -18.86 16.97
N GLN A 95 -1.67 -18.02 16.72
CA GLN A 95 -0.27 -18.33 17.01
C GLN A 95 0.02 -18.45 18.52
N GLY A 96 -0.76 -17.73 19.34
CA GLY A 96 -0.66 -17.76 20.81
C GLY A 96 0.29 -16.73 21.41
N ASP A 97 1.20 -16.15 20.65
CA ASP A 97 2.12 -15.08 21.06
C ASP A 97 1.82 -13.72 20.41
N ILE A 98 0.62 -13.57 19.86
CA ILE A 98 0.12 -12.33 19.24
C ILE A 98 -1.12 -11.86 20.00
N VAL A 99 -1.13 -10.60 20.42
CA VAL A 99 -2.25 -9.98 21.17
C VAL A 99 -2.84 -8.77 20.45
N GLU A 100 -4.13 -8.55 20.61
CA GLU A 100 -4.81 -7.37 20.08
C GLU A 100 -4.61 -6.14 20.99
N ILE A 101 -4.43 -4.98 20.37
CA ILE A 101 -4.45 -3.68 21.03
C ILE A 101 -5.42 -2.72 20.32
N ASP A 102 -5.77 -1.63 21.00
CA ASP A 102 -6.50 -0.50 20.42
C ASP A 102 -5.87 0.82 20.88
N SER A 103 -5.59 1.70 19.92
CA SER A 103 -4.91 2.98 20.12
C SER A 103 -5.68 4.11 19.43
N PRO A 104 -5.60 5.36 19.94
CA PRO A 104 -6.26 6.50 19.31
C PRO A 104 -5.87 6.71 17.84
N THR A 105 -6.78 7.31 17.08
CA THR A 105 -6.55 7.75 15.69
C THR A 105 -5.91 9.12 15.59
N ILE A 106 -6.04 9.96 16.62
CA ILE A 106 -5.41 11.28 16.68
C ILE A 106 -3.99 11.12 17.23
N THR A 107 -3.00 11.53 16.45
CA THR A 107 -1.58 11.37 16.73
C THR A 107 -0.89 12.74 16.86
N PRO A 108 -0.24 13.04 17.99
CA PRO A 108 0.54 14.27 18.14
C PRO A 108 1.67 14.36 17.11
N GLU A 109 1.92 15.57 16.59
CA GLU A 109 2.93 15.81 15.55
C GLU A 109 4.32 15.24 15.89
N ALA A 110 4.75 15.36 17.16
CA ALA A 110 6.05 14.86 17.60
C ALA A 110 6.26 13.35 17.36
N VAL A 111 5.18 12.55 17.43
CA VAL A 111 5.24 11.10 17.14
C VAL A 111 5.51 10.89 15.65
N LEU A 112 4.85 11.66 14.79
CA LEU A 112 4.97 11.54 13.34
C LEU A 112 6.29 12.13 12.82
N ILE A 113 6.85 13.14 13.50
CA ILE A 113 8.23 13.58 13.28
C ILE A 113 9.20 12.44 13.60
N ALA A 114 9.06 11.81 14.78
CA ALA A 114 9.96 10.73 15.19
C ALA A 114 9.93 9.53 14.23
N SER A 115 8.75 9.23 13.67
CA SER A 115 8.58 8.16 12.67
C SER A 115 9.01 8.55 11.24
N GLY A 116 9.33 9.82 10.97
CA GLY A 116 9.69 10.33 9.63
C GLY A 116 8.51 10.73 8.73
N HIS A 117 7.26 10.42 9.09
CA HIS A 117 6.08 10.73 8.28
C HIS A 117 5.92 12.22 7.96
N VAL A 118 6.29 13.14 8.85
CA VAL A 118 6.18 14.58 8.55
C VAL A 118 7.13 15.03 7.44
N GLY A 119 8.29 14.37 7.30
CA GLY A 119 9.29 14.69 6.28
C GLY A 119 9.09 13.95 4.95
N GLU A 120 8.67 12.68 5.01
CA GLU A 120 8.66 11.78 3.85
C GLU A 120 7.25 11.51 3.28
N PHE A 121 6.18 11.85 4.00
CA PHE A 121 4.80 11.51 3.60
C PHE A 121 4.17 12.61 2.73
N SER A 122 4.83 12.95 1.63
CA SER A 122 4.37 13.96 0.67
C SER A 122 4.37 13.45 -0.77
N ASP A 123 3.30 13.73 -1.51
CA ASP A 123 3.25 13.55 -2.96
C ASP A 123 3.64 14.86 -3.67
N LEU A 124 4.20 14.75 -4.87
CA LEU A 124 4.43 15.89 -5.75
C LEU A 124 3.14 16.29 -6.49
N MET A 125 2.81 17.57 -6.43
CA MET A 125 1.53 18.13 -6.87
C MET A 125 1.69 19.27 -7.84
N THR A 126 0.84 19.28 -8.87
CA THR A 126 0.72 20.41 -9.81
C THR A 126 -0.73 20.87 -9.94
N GLU A 127 -0.91 22.15 -10.25
CA GLU A 127 -2.20 22.78 -10.51
C GLU A 127 -2.30 23.20 -11.98
N CYS A 128 -3.43 22.91 -12.62
CA CYS A 128 -3.72 23.43 -13.94
C CYS A 128 -4.01 24.94 -13.86
N LYS A 129 -3.16 25.76 -14.49
CA LYS A 129 -3.30 27.22 -14.52
C LYS A 129 -4.59 27.73 -15.16
N ALA A 130 -5.27 26.91 -15.96
CA ALA A 130 -6.49 27.28 -16.66
C ALA A 130 -7.77 27.05 -15.84
N CYS A 131 -7.82 25.99 -15.02
CA CYS A 131 -9.04 25.60 -14.30
C CYS A 131 -8.85 25.41 -12.79
N SER A 132 -7.63 25.63 -12.27
CA SER A 132 -7.25 25.45 -10.87
C SER A 132 -7.50 24.05 -10.29
N SER A 133 -7.69 23.04 -11.15
CA SER A 133 -7.75 21.65 -10.72
C SER A 133 -6.36 21.19 -10.31
N VAL A 134 -6.26 20.54 -9.15
CA VAL A 134 -5.02 20.02 -8.57
C VAL A 134 -4.90 18.53 -8.87
N PHE A 135 -3.72 18.10 -9.31
CA PHE A 135 -3.44 16.73 -9.70
C PHE A 135 -2.12 16.26 -9.12
N ARG A 136 -2.11 14.98 -8.73
CA ARG A 136 -0.87 14.25 -8.45
C ARG A 136 -0.03 14.22 -9.72
N ALA A 137 1.19 14.73 -9.61
CA ALA A 137 1.99 15.05 -10.77
C ALA A 137 2.52 13.78 -11.45
N ASP A 138 2.81 12.74 -10.68
CA ASP A 138 3.19 11.40 -11.17
C ASP A 138 2.07 10.72 -11.97
N HIS A 139 0.82 10.83 -11.54
CA HIS A 139 -0.33 10.26 -12.27
C HIS A 139 -0.57 10.91 -13.64
N LEU A 140 -0.15 12.15 -13.83
CA LEU A 140 -0.29 12.83 -15.13
C LEU A 140 0.69 12.26 -16.17
N ILE A 141 1.79 11.66 -15.72
CA ILE A 141 2.89 11.16 -16.56
C ILE A 141 2.99 9.61 -16.54
N GLU A 142 2.04 8.90 -15.92
CA GLU A 142 2.07 7.44 -15.75
C GLU A 142 2.13 6.68 -17.09
N ASP A 143 1.46 7.19 -18.12
CA ASP A 143 1.50 6.61 -19.48
C ASP A 143 2.82 6.93 -20.23
N GLU A 144 3.59 7.92 -19.75
CA GLU A 144 4.83 8.40 -20.37
C GLU A 144 6.10 7.84 -19.70
N HIS A 145 6.00 7.44 -18.42
CA HIS A 145 7.12 6.91 -17.66
C HIS A 145 6.72 5.70 -16.80
N PRO A 146 7.40 4.54 -16.93
CA PRO A 146 7.01 3.30 -16.25
C PRO A 146 7.07 3.37 -14.72
N ASN A 147 7.87 4.28 -14.15
CA ASN A 147 8.02 4.51 -12.70
C ASN A 147 7.83 6.00 -12.36
N ALA A 148 6.68 6.56 -12.73
CA ALA A 148 6.39 7.99 -12.58
C ALA A 148 6.47 8.52 -11.13
N ASP A 149 6.16 7.67 -10.15
CA ASP A 149 6.14 7.97 -8.71
C ASP A 149 7.55 8.16 -8.10
N SER A 150 8.58 7.66 -8.77
CA SER A 150 9.98 7.77 -8.34
C SER A 150 10.69 9.06 -8.80
N LEU A 151 10.06 9.87 -9.65
CA LEU A 151 10.69 11.04 -10.26
C LEU A 151 10.71 12.27 -9.34
N GLY A 152 11.76 13.07 -9.45
CA GLY A 152 11.86 14.35 -8.75
C GLY A 152 11.02 15.46 -9.39
N ALA A 153 10.70 16.51 -8.63
CA ALA A 153 9.86 17.62 -9.08
C ALA A 153 10.30 18.25 -10.41
N GLN A 154 11.62 18.39 -10.62
CA GLN A 154 12.19 18.99 -11.84
C GLN A 154 11.98 18.10 -13.08
N GLU A 155 12.09 16.78 -12.91
CA GLU A 155 11.89 15.81 -14.00
C GLU A 155 10.41 15.76 -14.39
N ILE A 156 9.53 15.76 -13.38
CA ILE A 156 8.08 15.83 -13.59
C ILE A 156 7.69 17.12 -14.31
N ASP A 157 8.20 18.28 -13.88
CA ASP A 157 7.93 19.57 -14.53
C ASP A 157 8.39 19.57 -16.00
N GLY A 158 9.52 18.92 -16.30
CA GLY A 158 10.02 18.73 -17.66
C GLY A 158 9.06 17.90 -18.52
N LEU A 159 8.54 16.79 -17.97
CA LEU A 159 7.58 15.92 -18.65
C LEU A 159 6.21 16.59 -18.83
N LEU A 160 5.71 17.32 -17.84
CA LEU A 160 4.46 18.09 -17.97
C LEU A 160 4.55 19.15 -19.07
N GLY A 161 5.74 19.70 -19.29
CA GLY A 161 6.03 20.65 -20.37
C GLY A 161 6.03 20.05 -21.78
N SER A 162 6.02 18.72 -21.93
CA SER A 162 6.07 18.05 -23.23
C SER A 162 4.70 17.96 -23.95
N GLY A 163 3.64 18.47 -23.33
CA GLY A 163 2.29 18.55 -23.93
C GLY A 163 1.22 17.71 -23.22
N ILE A 164 1.41 17.39 -21.94
CA ILE A 164 0.39 16.68 -21.16
C ILE A 164 -0.81 17.59 -20.93
N THR A 165 -1.98 17.13 -21.38
CA THR A 165 -3.23 17.88 -21.30
C THR A 165 -3.94 17.63 -19.99
N CYS A 166 -4.57 18.68 -19.45
CA CYS A 166 -5.36 18.59 -18.25
C CYS A 166 -6.61 17.71 -18.47
N PRO A 167 -6.84 16.66 -17.64
CA PRO A 167 -8.03 15.82 -17.77
C PRO A 167 -9.35 16.59 -17.64
N SER A 168 -9.36 17.70 -16.90
CA SER A 168 -10.56 18.50 -16.63
C SER A 168 -10.90 19.50 -17.74
N CYS A 169 -9.91 20.15 -18.36
CA CYS A 169 -10.15 21.25 -19.30
C CYS A 169 -9.34 21.16 -20.60
N GLN A 170 -8.51 20.13 -20.78
CA GLN A 170 -7.68 19.86 -21.96
C GLN A 170 -6.56 20.88 -22.24
N GLU A 171 -6.38 21.89 -21.37
CA GLU A 171 -5.25 22.82 -21.44
C GLU A 171 -3.95 22.19 -20.92
N SER A 172 -2.80 22.61 -21.44
CA SER A 172 -1.47 22.07 -21.08
C SER A 172 -0.62 23.07 -20.31
N ALA A 173 -1.24 23.78 -19.37
CA ALA A 173 -0.60 24.82 -18.58
C ALA A 173 -0.57 24.43 -17.10
N TRP A 174 0.61 24.07 -16.61
CA TRP A 174 0.84 23.53 -15.27
C TRP A 174 1.64 24.49 -14.38
N THR A 175 1.38 24.51 -13.08
CA THR A 175 2.29 25.08 -12.06
C THR A 175 3.43 24.12 -11.78
N ALA A 176 4.51 24.60 -11.15
CA ALA A 176 5.63 23.75 -10.76
C ALA A 176 5.16 22.70 -9.73
N ALA A 177 5.68 21.48 -9.85
CA ALA A 177 5.42 20.41 -8.92
C ALA A 177 5.92 20.79 -7.51
N GLN A 178 5.08 20.66 -6.50
CA GLN A 178 5.39 20.97 -5.10
C GLN A 178 4.99 19.81 -4.18
N PRO A 179 5.76 19.53 -3.11
CA PRO A 179 5.39 18.51 -2.15
C PRO A 179 4.14 18.93 -1.36
N MET A 180 3.18 18.02 -1.23
CA MET A 180 1.99 18.19 -0.41
C MET A 180 1.91 17.07 0.63
N ASN A 181 1.78 17.43 1.90
CA ASN A 181 1.59 16.48 2.99
C ASN A 181 0.25 15.74 2.84
N LEU A 182 0.30 14.41 2.83
CA LEU A 182 -0.87 13.55 2.67
C LEU A 182 -1.56 13.22 4.00
N MET A 183 -1.10 13.74 5.13
CA MET A 183 -1.73 13.50 6.43
C MET A 183 -2.85 14.51 6.69
N PHE A 184 -3.97 14.05 7.24
CA PHE A 184 -5.04 14.95 7.69
C PHE A 184 -4.63 15.64 8.99
N GLN A 185 -4.26 16.93 8.88
CA GLN A 185 -3.90 17.74 10.04
C GLN A 185 -5.15 18.12 10.86
N THR A 186 -4.99 18.13 12.19
CA THR A 186 -5.96 18.58 13.19
C THR A 186 -5.24 19.24 14.37
N SER A 187 -5.96 19.58 15.44
CA SER A 187 -5.38 20.16 16.65
C SER A 187 -5.93 19.50 17.93
N ILE A 188 -5.07 19.37 18.93
CA ILE A 188 -5.44 18.93 20.28
C ILE A 188 -5.47 20.14 21.21
N GLY A 189 -6.59 20.36 21.89
CA GLY A 189 -6.80 21.51 22.76
C GLY A 189 -7.53 22.66 22.06
N ALA A 190 -7.95 23.66 22.83
CA ALA A 190 -8.71 24.80 22.32
C ALA A 190 -7.85 26.07 22.29
N MET A 191 -8.18 26.98 21.36
CA MET A 191 -7.62 28.33 21.31
C MET A 191 -6.08 28.33 21.14
N SER A 192 -5.40 29.33 21.70
CA SER A 192 -3.96 29.57 21.53
C SER A 192 -3.03 28.53 22.16
N SER A 193 -3.56 27.57 22.93
CA SER A 193 -2.78 26.45 23.49
C SER A 193 -2.92 25.15 22.68
N GLY A 194 -3.62 25.20 21.55
CA GLY A 194 -3.77 24.07 20.64
C GLY A 194 -2.42 23.56 20.14
N ARG A 195 -2.25 22.23 20.15
CA ARG A 195 -1.06 21.55 19.63
C ARG A 195 -1.40 20.87 18.31
N THR A 196 -0.51 20.96 17.34
CA THR A 196 -0.67 20.26 16.06
C THR A 196 -0.74 18.75 16.28
N ALA A 197 -1.70 18.13 15.62
CA ALA A 197 -1.87 16.70 15.57
C ALA A 197 -2.34 16.29 14.18
N TYR A 198 -2.38 15.00 13.92
CA TYR A 198 -2.83 14.45 12.65
C TYR A 198 -3.72 13.24 12.91
N MET A 199 -4.59 12.94 11.97
CA MET A 199 -5.21 11.61 11.91
C MET A 199 -4.16 10.62 11.43
N ARG A 200 -4.04 9.47 12.08
CA ARG A 200 -2.97 8.49 11.82
C ARG A 200 -2.99 7.97 10.37
N PRO A 201 -1.84 7.95 9.66
CA PRO A 201 -1.76 7.40 8.30
C PRO A 201 -1.66 5.86 8.25
N GLU A 202 -1.32 5.26 9.38
CA GLU A 202 -1.14 3.81 9.63
C GLU A 202 -1.52 3.48 11.09
N THR A 203 -1.64 2.21 11.45
CA THR A 203 -1.91 1.76 12.83
C THR A 203 -0.64 1.32 13.59
N ALA A 204 0.47 1.08 12.89
CA ALA A 204 1.76 0.62 13.43
C ALA A 204 2.27 1.43 14.63
N GLN A 205 2.22 2.77 14.54
CA GLN A 205 2.72 3.67 15.58
C GLN A 205 2.10 3.41 16.97
N GLY A 206 0.84 2.98 17.02
CA GLY A 206 0.19 2.60 18.28
C GLY A 206 0.87 1.41 18.96
N MET A 207 1.24 0.39 18.18
CA MET A 207 1.94 -0.80 18.67
C MET A 207 3.37 -0.48 19.12
N PHE A 208 4.09 0.38 18.39
CA PHE A 208 5.43 0.84 18.79
C PHE A 208 5.41 1.60 20.11
N MET A 209 4.48 2.53 20.30
CA MET A 209 4.35 3.27 21.55
C MET A 209 3.97 2.38 22.73
N LEU A 210 3.24 1.29 22.47
CA LEU A 210 2.85 0.31 23.49
C LEU A 210 3.90 -0.79 23.73
N PHE A 211 5.02 -0.81 23.00
CA PHE A 211 6.06 -1.83 23.14
C PHE A 211 6.49 -2.08 24.59
N PRO A 212 6.77 -1.08 25.46
CA PRO A 212 7.15 -1.36 26.84
C PRO A 212 6.07 -2.08 27.65
N SER A 213 4.79 -1.82 27.35
CA SER A 213 3.65 -2.49 28.02
C SER A 213 3.46 -3.91 27.48
N LEU A 214 3.54 -4.08 26.15
CA LEU A 214 3.48 -5.37 25.48
C LEU A 214 4.63 -6.28 25.90
N TYR A 215 5.86 -5.77 25.91
CA TYR A 215 7.03 -6.54 26.35
C TYR A 215 6.88 -7.02 27.79
N ARG A 216 6.33 -6.19 28.70
CA ARG A 216 6.00 -6.63 30.07
C ARG A 216 4.89 -7.68 30.11
N HIS A 217 3.86 -7.56 29.27
CA HIS A 217 2.79 -8.56 29.14
C HIS A 217 3.36 -9.93 28.80
N PHE A 218 4.31 -9.98 27.86
CA PHE A 218 5.06 -11.19 27.48
C PHE A 218 6.23 -11.51 28.42
N ARG A 219 6.24 -10.95 29.64
CA ARG A 219 7.23 -11.22 30.69
C ARG A 219 8.66 -10.96 30.26
N GLN A 220 8.84 -9.93 29.43
CA GLN A 220 10.13 -9.51 28.88
C GLN A 220 10.80 -10.62 28.07
N ARG A 221 10.03 -11.30 27.22
CA ARG A 221 10.51 -12.34 26.31
C ARG A 221 10.08 -12.04 24.90
N LEU A 222 10.96 -12.39 23.96
CA LEU A 222 10.72 -12.43 22.53
C LEU A 222 10.63 -13.90 22.09
N PRO A 223 9.98 -14.18 20.94
CA PRO A 223 9.21 -13.23 20.14
C PRO A 223 7.83 -12.95 20.74
N PHE A 224 7.20 -11.87 20.29
CA PHE A 224 5.77 -11.64 20.47
C PHE A 224 5.26 -10.68 19.40
N GLY A 225 3.95 -10.69 19.15
CA GLY A 225 3.30 -9.75 18.26
C GLY A 225 2.20 -8.95 18.91
N ALA A 226 1.89 -7.83 18.26
CA ALA A 226 0.66 -7.10 18.49
C ALA A 226 -0.08 -6.98 17.16
N VAL A 227 -1.41 -7.01 17.22
CA VAL A 227 -2.29 -6.67 16.09
C VAL A 227 -3.15 -5.48 16.44
N GLN A 228 -3.42 -4.66 15.43
CA GLN A 228 -4.37 -3.56 15.55
C GLN A 228 -5.25 -3.49 14.30
N THR A 229 -6.55 -3.32 14.52
CA THR A 229 -7.51 -3.03 13.46
C THR A 229 -8.12 -1.66 13.66
N GLY A 230 -8.47 -0.97 12.58
CA GLY A 230 -9.17 0.31 12.65
C GLY A 230 -8.85 1.22 11.48
N HIS A 231 -9.25 2.49 11.60
CA HIS A 231 -9.12 3.43 10.49
C HIS A 231 -7.69 3.95 10.31
N GLY A 232 -7.30 4.08 9.04
CA GLY A 232 -6.16 4.87 8.56
C GLY A 232 -6.65 5.99 7.64
N TYR A 233 -5.93 7.10 7.66
CA TYR A 233 -6.32 8.31 6.95
C TYR A 233 -5.21 8.80 6.04
N ARG A 234 -5.50 8.96 4.75
CA ARG A 234 -4.58 9.50 3.75
C ARG A 234 -5.33 10.53 2.92
N ASN A 235 -4.87 11.77 2.89
CA ASN A 235 -5.49 12.86 2.16
C ASN A 235 -5.20 12.76 0.65
N GLU A 236 -5.56 11.61 0.07
CA GLU A 236 -5.40 11.26 -1.33
C GLU A 236 -6.15 12.27 -2.21
N ILE A 237 -5.47 12.74 -3.26
CA ILE A 237 -5.92 13.90 -4.02
C ILE A 237 -6.85 13.48 -5.14
N SER A 238 -6.56 12.34 -5.76
CA SER A 238 -7.42 11.73 -6.78
C SER A 238 -7.81 10.31 -6.39
N PRO A 239 -8.78 10.13 -5.47
CA PRO A 239 -9.35 8.83 -5.19
C PRO A 239 -9.97 8.23 -6.46
N ARG A 240 -9.41 7.12 -6.95
CA ARG A 240 -9.84 6.43 -8.19
C ARG A 240 -10.07 4.94 -7.90
N GLN A 241 -10.75 4.28 -8.82
CA GLN A 241 -10.95 2.82 -8.81
C GLN A 241 -11.74 2.27 -7.60
N GLY A 242 -12.70 3.05 -7.08
CA GLY A 242 -13.62 2.59 -6.04
C GLY A 242 -12.93 2.37 -4.70
N MET A 243 -12.79 1.10 -4.30
CA MET A 243 -12.25 0.70 -2.99
C MET A 243 -10.72 0.67 -2.91
N ILE A 244 -10.02 0.86 -4.02
CA ILE A 244 -8.56 0.68 -4.10
C ILE A 244 -7.83 1.90 -3.52
N ARG A 245 -8.34 3.11 -3.77
CA ARG A 245 -7.76 4.36 -3.23
C ARG A 245 -8.82 5.17 -2.50
N LEU A 246 -8.69 5.25 -1.18
CA LEU A 246 -9.62 5.90 -0.27
C LEU A 246 -8.87 6.90 0.62
N ARG A 247 -9.63 7.85 1.18
CA ARG A 247 -9.13 8.83 2.15
C ARG A 247 -9.20 8.34 3.59
N GLU A 248 -10.20 7.51 3.85
CA GLU A 248 -10.40 6.80 5.12
C GLU A 248 -10.66 5.34 4.77
N PHE A 249 -9.91 4.44 5.39
CA PHE A 249 -10.05 3.01 5.12
C PHE A 249 -9.71 2.18 6.36
N ASN A 250 -10.29 0.98 6.42
CA ASN A 250 -9.97 0.02 7.48
C ASN A 250 -8.63 -0.64 7.17
N MET A 251 -7.78 -0.70 8.18
CA MET A 251 -6.50 -1.40 8.15
C MET A 251 -6.52 -2.47 9.23
N ALA A 252 -5.72 -3.50 8.98
CA ALA A 252 -5.39 -4.54 9.93
C ALA A 252 -3.88 -4.77 9.80
N GLU A 253 -3.14 -4.40 10.83
CA GLU A 253 -1.68 -4.48 10.83
C GLU A 253 -1.19 -5.29 12.03
N LEU A 254 -0.03 -5.90 11.83
CA LEU A 254 0.60 -6.78 12.79
C LEU A 254 2.06 -6.35 12.89
N GLU A 255 2.49 -6.02 14.10
CA GLU A 255 3.90 -5.80 14.43
C GLU A 255 4.42 -7.01 15.19
N TYR A 256 5.44 -7.68 14.65
CA TYR A 256 6.03 -8.88 15.25
C TYR A 256 7.45 -8.60 15.69
N PHE A 257 7.67 -8.58 17.00
CA PHE A 257 8.96 -8.26 17.60
C PHE A 257 9.75 -9.55 17.82
N ILE A 258 10.97 -9.61 17.28
CA ILE A 258 11.84 -10.78 17.34
C ILE A 258 13.23 -10.41 17.87
N ASP A 259 13.96 -11.40 18.37
CA ASP A 259 15.40 -11.28 18.56
C ASP A 259 16.09 -11.49 17.20
N PRO A 260 16.85 -10.53 16.68
CA PRO A 260 17.54 -10.69 15.39
C PRO A 260 18.60 -11.79 15.39
N GLN A 261 19.11 -12.20 16.55
CA GLN A 261 20.11 -13.26 16.68
C GLN A 261 19.49 -14.66 16.84
N ASP A 262 18.21 -14.72 17.24
CA ASP A 262 17.44 -15.96 17.39
C ASP A 262 16.04 -15.78 16.76
N PRO A 263 15.96 -15.62 15.42
CA PRO A 263 14.70 -15.36 14.75
C PRO A 263 13.79 -16.60 14.78
N PRO A 264 12.49 -16.43 15.03
CA PRO A 264 11.56 -17.55 15.02
C PRO A 264 11.40 -18.10 13.61
N VAL A 265 11.50 -19.43 13.51
CA VAL A 265 11.27 -20.18 12.27
C VAL A 265 9.94 -20.92 12.40
N GLY A 266 8.94 -20.48 11.64
CA GLY A 266 7.66 -21.18 11.59
C GLY A 266 7.72 -22.44 10.72
N ASP A 267 6.84 -23.40 11.03
CA ASP A 267 6.69 -24.61 10.22
C ASP A 267 5.98 -24.27 8.90
N ILE A 268 6.78 -24.19 7.82
CA ILE A 268 6.29 -24.04 6.43
C ILE A 268 6.32 -25.35 5.64
N SER A 269 6.63 -26.49 6.29
CA SER A 269 6.76 -27.79 5.59
C SER A 269 5.45 -28.28 4.97
N LYS A 270 4.32 -27.76 5.48
CA LYS A 270 2.98 -28.09 5.00
C LYS A 270 2.57 -27.26 3.78
N HIS A 271 3.24 -26.14 3.52
CA HIS A 271 2.95 -25.21 2.43
C HIS A 271 3.67 -25.63 1.15
N ASN A 272 3.08 -26.61 0.46
CA ASN A 272 3.61 -27.18 -0.79
C ASN A 272 3.00 -26.54 -2.04
N GLU A 273 2.18 -25.50 -1.88
CA GLU A 273 1.55 -24.78 -2.98
C GLU A 273 2.60 -24.07 -3.83
N ILE A 274 2.35 -24.00 -5.13
CA ILE A 274 3.18 -23.23 -6.06
C ILE A 274 2.63 -21.81 -6.13
N ILE A 275 3.36 -20.87 -5.56
CA ILE A 275 3.05 -19.45 -5.54
C ILE A 275 3.78 -18.71 -6.66
N THR A 276 3.26 -17.54 -7.04
CA THR A 276 3.96 -16.61 -7.93
C THR A 276 4.71 -15.57 -7.09
N LEU A 277 6.02 -15.50 -7.29
CA LEU A 277 6.92 -14.51 -6.69
C LEU A 277 7.45 -13.58 -7.78
N ILE A 278 7.50 -12.29 -7.47
CA ILE A 278 8.14 -11.26 -8.29
C ILE A 278 9.21 -10.60 -7.42
N PRO A 279 10.45 -11.12 -7.42
CA PRO A 279 11.56 -10.55 -6.65
C PRO A 279 11.99 -9.18 -7.19
N ASP A 280 12.85 -8.49 -6.43
CA ASP A 280 13.38 -7.18 -6.77
C ASP A 280 13.94 -7.18 -8.21
N PRO A 281 13.45 -6.31 -9.11
CA PRO A 281 13.92 -6.25 -10.49
C PRO A 281 15.41 -5.93 -10.60
N ASP A 282 15.98 -5.22 -9.62
CA ASP A 282 17.40 -4.88 -9.56
C ASP A 282 18.21 -5.92 -8.75
N GLY A 283 17.52 -6.92 -8.19
CA GLY A 283 18.10 -7.99 -7.39
C GLY A 283 18.68 -9.16 -8.20
N PRO A 284 19.41 -10.08 -7.53
CA PRO A 284 20.04 -11.23 -8.19
C PRO A 284 19.04 -12.29 -8.70
N HIS A 285 17.78 -12.21 -8.30
CA HIS A 285 16.72 -13.16 -8.64
C HIS A 285 15.59 -12.52 -9.46
N SER A 286 15.89 -11.47 -10.22
CA SER A 286 14.88 -10.70 -10.95
C SER A 286 14.06 -11.55 -11.93
N GLY A 287 12.80 -11.17 -12.09
CA GLY A 287 11.84 -11.85 -12.96
C GLY A 287 10.83 -12.73 -12.22
N GLU A 288 9.68 -12.99 -12.85
CA GLU A 288 8.64 -13.82 -12.26
C GLU A 288 9.14 -15.26 -12.06
N SER A 289 8.92 -15.79 -10.87
CA SER A 289 9.26 -17.17 -10.52
C SER A 289 8.08 -17.88 -9.85
N ARG A 290 7.99 -19.20 -10.07
CA ARG A 290 6.91 -20.05 -9.54
C ARG A 290 7.50 -21.22 -8.77
N MET A 291 7.30 -21.24 -7.46
CA MET A 291 7.84 -22.26 -6.56
C MET A 291 7.07 -22.29 -5.23
N SER A 292 7.42 -23.18 -4.30
CA SER A 292 6.87 -23.16 -2.94
C SER A 292 7.60 -22.18 -2.04
N PHE A 293 7.01 -21.84 -0.88
CA PHE A 293 7.68 -20.99 0.13
C PHE A 293 9.00 -21.61 0.61
N GLY A 294 9.03 -22.93 0.83
CA GLY A 294 10.25 -23.65 1.21
C GLY A 294 11.35 -23.53 0.16
N ALA A 295 11.01 -23.75 -1.12
CA ALA A 295 11.96 -23.61 -2.22
C ALA A 295 12.46 -22.16 -2.37
N ALA A 296 11.60 -21.16 -2.15
CA ALA A 296 12.00 -19.75 -2.20
C ALA A 296 12.98 -19.37 -1.09
N LEU A 297 12.81 -19.94 0.11
CA LEU A 297 13.72 -19.76 1.23
C LEU A 297 15.06 -20.49 0.99
N GLU A 298 15.02 -21.74 0.54
CA GLU A 298 16.23 -22.52 0.21
C GLU A 298 17.06 -21.89 -0.92
N ALA A 299 16.40 -21.29 -1.91
CA ALA A 299 17.05 -20.59 -3.01
C ALA A 299 17.60 -19.20 -2.63
N GLY A 300 17.31 -18.70 -1.42
CA GLY A 300 17.73 -17.37 -0.96
C GLY A 300 16.93 -16.21 -1.60
N ILE A 301 15.83 -16.50 -2.29
CA ILE A 301 14.94 -15.50 -2.88
C ILE A 301 14.24 -14.73 -1.75
N VAL A 302 13.58 -15.47 -0.85
CA VAL A 302 13.12 -14.91 0.43
C VAL A 302 14.25 -15.07 1.43
N ARG A 303 14.82 -13.95 1.88
CA ARG A 303 16.10 -13.94 2.62
C ARG A 303 15.97 -14.42 4.06
N HIS A 304 14.80 -14.23 4.67
CA HIS A 304 14.61 -14.44 6.11
C HIS A 304 13.54 -15.50 6.38
N PRO A 305 13.81 -16.51 7.24
CA PRO A 305 12.87 -17.61 7.51
C PRO A 305 11.55 -17.13 8.12
N THR A 306 11.59 -16.12 9.00
CA THR A 306 10.37 -15.51 9.55
C THR A 306 9.55 -14.84 8.44
N VAL A 307 10.17 -14.17 7.45
CA VAL A 307 9.45 -13.57 6.34
C VAL A 307 8.75 -14.64 5.51
N ALA A 308 9.47 -15.72 5.14
CA ALA A 308 8.88 -16.85 4.42
C ALA A 308 7.68 -17.46 5.15
N TRP A 309 7.78 -17.59 6.47
CA TRP A 309 6.66 -18.05 7.30
C TRP A 309 5.47 -17.09 7.28
N PHE A 310 5.68 -15.79 7.46
CA PHE A 310 4.60 -14.81 7.41
C PHE A 310 3.96 -14.70 6.02
N LEU A 311 4.71 -14.88 4.94
CA LEU A 311 4.16 -14.96 3.59
C LEU A 311 3.26 -16.20 3.42
N ALA A 312 3.68 -17.36 3.94
CA ALA A 312 2.88 -18.58 3.95
C ALA A 312 1.59 -18.41 4.76
N ARG A 313 1.67 -17.80 5.95
CA ARG A 313 0.48 -17.48 6.75
C ARG A 313 -0.45 -16.48 6.06
N THR A 314 0.12 -15.48 5.38
CA THR A 314 -0.66 -14.53 4.58
C THR A 314 -1.40 -15.24 3.46
N TRP A 315 -0.75 -16.17 2.77
CA TRP A 315 -1.40 -17.01 1.76
C TRP A 315 -2.59 -17.80 2.34
N ASP A 316 -2.40 -18.47 3.48
CA ASP A 316 -3.48 -19.21 4.16
C ASP A 316 -4.68 -18.32 4.46
N PHE A 317 -4.43 -17.10 4.94
CA PHE A 317 -5.49 -16.13 5.19
C PHE A 317 -6.20 -15.72 3.89
N LEU A 318 -5.45 -15.31 2.86
CA LEU A 318 -6.03 -14.81 1.59
C LEU A 318 -6.88 -15.89 0.90
N VAL A 319 -6.38 -17.12 0.84
CA VAL A 319 -7.12 -18.27 0.29
C VAL A 319 -8.30 -18.63 1.19
N GLY A 320 -8.12 -18.59 2.51
CA GLY A 320 -9.16 -18.87 3.51
C GLY A 320 -10.35 -17.92 3.43
N VAL A 321 -10.14 -16.64 3.12
CA VAL A 321 -11.23 -15.67 2.89
C VAL A 321 -11.82 -15.74 1.48
N GLY A 322 -11.30 -16.61 0.62
CA GLY A 322 -11.88 -16.94 -0.69
C GLY A 322 -11.24 -16.21 -1.88
N ILE A 323 -10.02 -15.67 -1.75
CA ILE A 323 -9.30 -15.11 -2.90
C ILE A 323 -8.81 -16.25 -3.79
N ASP A 324 -9.02 -16.11 -5.10
CA ASP A 324 -8.57 -17.06 -6.11
C ASP A 324 -7.03 -17.18 -6.09
N PRO A 325 -6.46 -18.36 -5.75
CA PRO A 325 -5.01 -18.56 -5.70
C PRO A 325 -4.28 -18.19 -6.99
N ALA A 326 -4.93 -18.35 -8.15
CA ALA A 326 -4.33 -18.01 -9.44
C ALA A 326 -4.14 -16.50 -9.66
N ARG A 327 -4.72 -15.67 -8.79
CA ARG A 327 -4.65 -14.19 -8.83
C ARG A 327 -3.82 -13.61 -7.71
N ILE A 328 -3.16 -14.44 -6.91
CA ILE A 328 -2.28 -14.02 -5.82
C ILE A 328 -0.83 -14.10 -6.29
N ARG A 329 -0.06 -13.05 -6.00
CA ARG A 329 1.38 -12.99 -6.21
C ARG A 329 2.01 -12.14 -5.10
N PHE A 330 3.24 -12.46 -4.72
CA PHE A 330 4.01 -11.67 -3.76
C PHE A 330 5.13 -10.93 -4.51
N ARG A 331 5.24 -9.63 -4.30
CA ARG A 331 6.12 -8.77 -5.09
C ARG A 331 7.08 -8.04 -4.15
N GLN A 332 8.34 -8.38 -4.25
CA GLN A 332 9.38 -7.69 -3.51
C GLN A 332 9.49 -6.24 -3.99
N HIS A 333 9.61 -5.31 -3.04
CA HIS A 333 9.87 -3.91 -3.36
C HIS A 333 11.29 -3.76 -3.90
N ALA A 334 11.45 -2.92 -4.92
CA ALA A 334 12.78 -2.51 -5.36
C ALA A 334 13.43 -1.59 -4.33
N SER A 335 14.77 -1.50 -4.33
CA SER A 335 15.51 -0.63 -3.40
C SER A 335 15.06 0.83 -3.42
N THR A 336 14.57 1.33 -4.57
CA THR A 336 14.05 2.70 -4.74
C THR A 336 12.60 2.89 -4.29
N GLU A 337 11.86 1.80 -4.04
CA GLU A 337 10.44 1.80 -3.62
C GLU A 337 10.27 1.43 -2.13
N MET A 338 11.37 1.13 -1.45
CA MET A 338 11.34 0.76 -0.04
C MET A 338 10.96 1.97 0.80
N ALA A 339 10.07 1.74 1.77
CA ALA A 339 9.82 2.73 2.81
C ALA A 339 11.15 3.04 3.53
N HIS A 340 11.31 4.27 4.00
CA HIS A 340 12.54 4.76 4.64
C HIS A 340 12.98 3.96 5.87
N TYR A 341 12.08 3.16 6.45
CA TYR A 341 12.35 2.29 7.59
C TYR A 341 12.50 0.81 7.24
N ALA A 342 12.24 0.38 5.99
CA ALA A 342 12.24 -1.02 5.57
C ALA A 342 13.63 -1.49 5.13
N ALA A 343 13.90 -2.80 5.23
CA ALA A 343 15.09 -3.40 4.61
C ALA A 343 14.82 -4.62 3.72
N ASP A 344 13.67 -5.28 3.89
CA ASP A 344 13.07 -6.19 2.91
C ASP A 344 11.55 -6.03 2.97
N CYS A 345 10.86 -6.12 1.83
CA CYS A 345 9.41 -5.95 1.76
C CYS A 345 8.86 -6.73 0.57
N TRP A 346 7.75 -7.46 0.78
CA TRP A 346 7.11 -8.38 -0.18
C TRP A 346 5.61 -8.14 -0.30
#